data_AF-A0A7L0WTT2-F1
#
_entry.id   AF-A0A7L0WTT2-F1
#
_cell.length_a   1.000
_cell.length_b   1.000
_cell.length_c   1.000
_cell.angle_alpha   90.00
_cell.angle_beta   90.00
_cell.angle_gamma   90.00
#
_symmetry.space_group_name_H-M   'P 1'
#
loop_
_entity.id
_entity.type
_entity.pdbx_description
1 polymer ?
#
loop_
_entity_poly.entity_id
_entity_poly.type
_entity_poly.pdbx_seq_one_letter_code
_entity_poly.pdbx_strand_id
1 'polypeptide(L)'
;GGPRPVKRRGTANRKERRRTQSINSAFAELRECIPNVPADTKLSKIKTLRLATSYIAYLMEVLAKDSQPGDPEGFKAELKKADGRENKRKRETNEILKSTVSSNDKKTKGRTGWPQHVWALELKQ
;
A
#
# COMPACT_ATOMS: atom_id res chain seq x y z
N GLY A 1 -39.19 6.25 0.37
CA GLY A 1 -37.85 6.36 -0.22
C GLY A 1 -37.43 5.02 -0.79
N GLY A 2 -37.38 4.88 -2.12
CA GLY A 2 -37.09 3.60 -2.78
C GLY A 2 -35.68 3.07 -2.49
N PRO A 3 -35.46 1.74 -2.55
CA PRO A 3 -34.17 1.14 -2.28
C PRO A 3 -33.17 1.55 -3.37
N ARG A 4 -32.06 2.20 -2.98
CA ARG A 4 -30.97 2.53 -3.91
C ARG A 4 -30.48 1.22 -4.57
N PRO A 5 -30.25 1.19 -5.90
CA PRO A 5 -29.91 -0.05 -6.61
C PRO A 5 -28.52 -0.55 -6.18
N VAL A 6 -28.52 -1.54 -5.29
CA VAL A 6 -27.31 -2.17 -4.71
C VAL A 6 -26.53 -2.99 -5.76
N LYS A 7 -27.16 -3.31 -6.90
CA LYS A 7 -26.64 -4.23 -7.93
C LYS A 7 -25.47 -3.67 -8.77
N ARG A 8 -25.43 -2.37 -9.06
CA ARG A 8 -24.34 -1.77 -9.89
C ARG A 8 -23.03 -1.55 -9.13
N ARG A 9 -23.08 -1.52 -7.79
CA ARG A 9 -21.90 -1.30 -6.93
C ARG A 9 -21.02 -2.54 -6.80
N GLY A 10 -21.61 -3.73 -6.79
CA GLY A 10 -20.86 -4.99 -6.65
C GLY A 10 -19.93 -5.29 -7.83
N THR A 11 -20.36 -5.00 -9.05
CA THR A 11 -19.56 -5.18 -10.27
C THR A 11 -18.43 -4.15 -10.34
N ALA A 12 -18.71 -2.88 -10.01
CA ALA A 12 -17.72 -1.82 -9.93
C ALA A 12 -16.62 -2.11 -8.87
N ASN A 13 -17.01 -2.51 -7.66
CA ASN A 13 -16.04 -2.90 -6.61
C ASN A 13 -15.18 -4.10 -7.02
N ARG A 14 -15.78 -5.11 -7.69
CA ARG A 14 -15.04 -6.26 -8.20
C ARG A 14 -14.00 -5.84 -9.24
N LYS A 15 -14.37 -4.90 -10.14
CA LYS A 15 -13.45 -4.36 -11.15
C LYS A 15 -12.28 -3.63 -10.52
N GLU A 16 -12.52 -2.75 -9.55
CA GLU A 16 -11.44 -2.00 -8.89
C GLU A 16 -10.51 -2.93 -8.10
N ARG A 17 -11.06 -3.96 -7.45
CA ARG A 17 -10.26 -4.98 -6.77
C ARG A 17 -9.32 -5.69 -7.75
N ARG A 18 -9.82 -6.10 -8.93
CA ARG A 18 -9.00 -6.73 -9.97
C ARG A 18 -7.91 -5.79 -10.50
N ARG A 19 -8.25 -4.52 -10.75
CA ARG A 19 -7.28 -3.49 -11.14
C ARG A 19 -6.17 -3.33 -10.11
N THR A 20 -6.55 -3.20 -8.83
CA THR A 20 -5.58 -3.09 -7.73
C THR A 20 -4.71 -4.34 -7.59
N GLN A 21 -5.29 -5.53 -7.77
CA GLN A 21 -4.55 -6.79 -7.74
C GLN A 21 -3.50 -6.85 -8.86
N SER A 22 -3.88 -6.50 -10.09
CA SER A 22 -2.95 -6.43 -11.23
C SER A 22 -1.80 -5.46 -10.96
N ILE A 23 -2.08 -4.27 -10.41
CA ILE A 23 -1.03 -3.32 -10.02
C ILE A 23 -0.09 -3.92 -8.96
N ASN A 24 -0.63 -4.61 -7.96
CA ASN A 24 0.18 -5.20 -6.90
C ASN A 24 1.04 -6.37 -7.42
N SER A 25 0.55 -7.17 -8.37
CA SER A 25 1.32 -8.20 -9.07
C SER A 25 2.48 -7.61 -9.84
N ALA A 26 2.25 -6.58 -10.67
CA ALA A 26 3.32 -5.88 -11.39
C ALA A 26 4.36 -5.26 -10.43
N PHE A 27 3.93 -4.77 -9.27
CA PHE A 27 4.86 -4.30 -8.23
C PHE A 27 5.68 -5.45 -7.62
N ALA A 28 5.14 -6.67 -7.53
CA ALA A 28 5.89 -7.83 -7.03
C ALA A 28 6.96 -8.24 -8.04
N GLU A 29 6.59 -8.35 -9.32
CA GLU A 29 7.52 -8.61 -10.42
C GLU A 29 8.65 -7.56 -10.46
N LEU A 30 8.32 -6.27 -10.31
CA LEU A 30 9.33 -5.22 -10.25
C LEU A 30 10.31 -5.38 -9.08
N ARG A 31 9.91 -5.98 -7.94
CA ARG A 31 10.81 -6.21 -6.81
C ARG A 31 11.81 -7.33 -7.10
N GLU A 32 11.40 -8.34 -7.86
CA GLU A 32 12.27 -9.45 -8.26
C GLU A 32 13.40 -8.98 -9.20
N CYS A 33 13.20 -7.88 -9.91
CA CYS A 33 14.23 -7.25 -10.74
C CYS A 33 15.26 -6.42 -9.96
N ILE A 34 15.08 -6.17 -8.66
CA ILE A 34 16.01 -5.33 -7.88
C ILE A 34 17.08 -6.23 -7.24
N PRO A 35 18.37 -6.09 -7.62
CA PRO A 35 19.44 -6.92 -7.07
C PRO A 35 19.79 -6.55 -5.63
N ASN A 36 20.45 -7.46 -4.92
CA ASN A 36 20.94 -7.28 -3.54
C ASN A 36 19.85 -6.94 -2.51
N VAL A 37 18.60 -7.30 -2.81
CA VAL A 37 17.46 -7.26 -1.89
C VAL A 37 17.04 -8.70 -1.59
N PRO A 38 17.06 -9.15 -0.33
CA PRO A 38 16.57 -10.47 0.04
C PRO A 38 15.10 -10.67 -0.40
N ALA A 39 14.75 -11.86 -0.90
CA ALA A 39 13.42 -12.15 -1.45
C ALA A 39 12.27 -11.97 -0.44
N ASP A 40 12.56 -12.08 0.86
CA ASP A 40 11.63 -11.87 1.96
C ASP A 40 11.48 -10.37 2.36
N THR A 41 12.32 -9.49 1.82
CA THR A 41 12.29 -8.05 2.13
C THR A 41 11.08 -7.38 1.49
N LYS A 42 10.14 -6.94 2.34
CA LYS A 42 8.96 -6.20 1.90
C LYS A 42 9.30 -4.74 1.59
N LEU A 43 9.71 -4.48 0.35
CA LEU A 43 9.87 -3.12 -0.17
C LEU A 43 8.52 -2.39 -0.27
N SER A 44 8.44 -1.19 0.30
CA SER A 44 7.30 -0.29 0.09
C SER A 44 7.21 0.14 -1.38
N LYS A 45 6.04 0.59 -1.84
CA LYS A 45 5.85 1.06 -3.24
C LYS A 45 6.87 2.14 -3.61
N ILE A 46 7.06 3.14 -2.75
CA ILE A 46 8.02 4.22 -2.98
C ILE A 46 9.48 3.72 -3.00
N LYS A 47 9.85 2.80 -2.11
CA LYS A 47 11.20 2.22 -2.09
C LYS A 47 11.46 1.41 -3.36
N THR A 48 10.48 0.61 -3.79
CA THR A 48 10.56 -0.20 -5.03
C THR A 48 10.82 0.71 -6.23
N LEU A 49 10.03 1.78 -6.39
CA LEU A 49 10.19 2.73 -7.49
C LEU A 49 11.58 3.40 -7.46
N ARG A 50 12.03 3.89 -6.30
CA ARG A 50 13.34 4.53 -6.16
C ARG A 50 14.49 3.60 -6.53
N LEU A 51 14.47 2.38 -5.99
CA LEU A 51 15.51 1.38 -6.26
C LEU A 51 15.53 0.96 -7.73
N ALA A 52 14.36 0.76 -8.35
CA ALA A 52 14.27 0.44 -9.78
C ALA A 52 14.85 1.55 -10.66
N THR A 53 14.53 2.82 -10.37
CA THR A 53 15.10 3.97 -11.09
C THR A 53 16.63 4.03 -10.92
N SER A 54 17.13 3.87 -9.70
CA SER A 54 18.58 3.84 -9.45
C SER A 54 19.26 2.67 -10.16
N TYR A 55 18.60 1.51 -10.25
CA TYR A 55 19.17 0.35 -10.92
C TYR A 55 19.23 0.54 -12.43
N ILE A 56 18.20 1.13 -13.05
CA ILE A 56 18.23 1.52 -14.47
C ILE A 56 19.41 2.49 -14.71
N ALA A 57 19.56 3.53 -13.89
CA ALA A 57 20.66 4.49 -14.04
C ALA A 57 22.05 3.81 -13.92
N TYR A 58 22.20 2.89 -12.98
CA TYR A 58 23.42 2.10 -12.84
C TYR A 58 23.72 1.27 -14.09
N LEU A 59 22.73 0.53 -14.62
CA LEU A 59 22.91 -0.26 -15.84
C LEU A 59 23.29 0.61 -17.04
N MET A 60 22.71 1.80 -17.15
CA MET A 60 23.07 2.77 -18.19
C MET A 60 24.53 3.24 -18.05
N GLU A 61 25.02 3.45 -16.83
CA GLU A 61 26.41 3.83 -16.55
C GLU A 61 27.38 2.69 -16.87
N VAL A 62 27.04 1.44 -16.50
CA VAL A 62 27.84 0.25 -16.84
C VAL A 62 28.00 0.14 -18.36
N LEU A 63 26.90 0.20 -19.11
CA LEU A 63 26.92 0.13 -20.58
C LEU A 63 27.71 1.28 -21.23
N ALA A 64 27.78 2.45 -20.59
CA ALA A 64 28.59 3.57 -21.07
C ALA A 64 30.09 3.40 -20.74
N LYS A 65 30.40 2.71 -19.63
CA LYS A 65 31.77 2.48 -19.13
C LYS A 65 32.46 1.27 -19.74
N ASP A 66 31.75 0.36 -20.40
CA ASP A 66 32.33 -0.79 -21.12
C ASP A 66 33.36 -0.41 -22.22
N SER A 67 33.61 0.89 -22.45
CA SER A 67 34.71 1.43 -23.25
C SER A 67 36.02 1.69 -22.46
N GLN A 68 36.05 1.48 -21.14
CA GLN A 68 37.22 1.67 -20.26
C GLN A 68 37.38 0.50 -19.27
N PRO A 69 38.59 -0.10 -19.15
CA PRO A 69 38.83 -1.24 -18.27
C PRO A 69 38.90 -0.80 -16.80
N GLY A 70 37.75 -0.76 -16.14
CA GLY A 70 37.64 -0.56 -14.70
C GLY A 70 36.31 -1.11 -14.21
N ASP A 71 36.36 -2.05 -13.26
CA ASP A 71 35.19 -2.75 -12.72
C ASP A 71 34.20 -1.74 -12.10
N PRO A 72 32.98 -1.55 -12.66
CA PRO A 72 32.02 -0.62 -12.09
C PRO A 72 31.52 -1.13 -10.74
N GLU A 73 31.71 -0.34 -9.68
CA GLU A 73 31.26 -0.68 -8.32
C GLU A 73 29.82 -1.21 -8.34
N GLY A 74 29.63 -2.46 -7.92
CA GLY A 74 28.34 -3.16 -8.03
C GLY A 74 27.18 -2.40 -7.38
N PHE A 75 25.97 -2.53 -7.95
CA PHE A 75 24.77 -1.85 -7.44
C PHE A 75 24.48 -2.17 -5.96
N LYS A 76 24.39 -1.15 -5.11
CA LYS A 76 24.03 -1.29 -3.68
C LYS A 76 22.60 -0.83 -3.42
N ALA A 77 21.73 -1.76 -3.01
CA ALA A 77 20.37 -1.44 -2.61
C ALA A 77 20.34 -0.88 -1.18
N GLU A 78 20.30 0.45 -1.03
CA GLU A 78 20.24 1.12 0.28
C GLU A 78 18.89 0.90 1.02
N LEU A 79 18.82 -0.25 1.70
CA LEU A 79 17.71 -0.69 2.55
C LEU A 79 17.88 -0.14 3.99
N LYS A 80 17.76 1.18 4.18
CA LYS A 80 17.69 1.73 5.55
C LYS A 80 16.53 1.07 6.32
N LYS A 81 16.83 0.25 7.32
CA LYS A 81 15.85 -0.40 8.19
C LYS A 81 15.04 0.69 8.88
N ALA A 82 13.76 0.79 8.54
CA ALA A 82 12.83 1.65 9.25
C ALA A 82 12.41 0.92 10.53
N ASP A 83 13.28 0.89 11.52
CA ASP A 83 12.90 0.42 12.84
C ASP A 83 11.78 1.36 13.37
N GLY A 84 10.63 0.78 13.74
CA GLY A 84 9.66 1.45 14.60
C GLY A 84 8.40 2.08 14.01
N ARG A 85 8.11 2.04 12.70
CA ARG A 85 6.82 2.59 12.18
C ARG A 85 5.71 1.58 11.88
N GLU A 86 6.00 0.29 11.89
CA GLU A 86 4.96 -0.74 11.72
C GLU A 86 4.14 -0.94 13.02
N ASN A 87 4.81 -0.92 14.18
CA ASN A 87 4.14 -1.10 15.48
C ASN A 87 3.20 0.04 15.87
N LYS A 88 3.41 1.27 15.38
CA LYS A 88 2.51 2.40 15.68
C LYS A 88 1.13 2.22 15.05
N ARG A 89 1.07 1.76 13.79
CA ARG A 89 -0.19 1.49 13.09
C ARG A 89 -0.95 0.30 13.68
N LYS A 90 -0.23 -0.67 14.26
CA LYS A 90 -0.83 -1.85 14.90
C LYS A 90 -1.29 -1.56 16.33
N ARG A 91 -0.62 -0.67 17.08
CA ARG A 91 -1.11 -0.17 18.39
C ARG A 91 -2.35 0.71 18.24
N GLU A 92 -2.37 1.63 17.28
CA GLU A 92 -3.54 2.49 17.04
C GLU A 92 -4.79 1.67 16.66
N THR A 93 -4.64 0.68 15.78
CA THR A 93 -5.76 -0.22 15.42
C THR A 93 -6.24 -1.09 16.58
N ASN A 94 -5.33 -1.58 17.43
CA ASN A 94 -5.69 -2.41 18.59
C ASN A 94 -6.30 -1.58 19.75
N GLU A 95 -5.82 -0.36 19.99
CA GLU A 95 -6.40 0.56 21.00
C GLU A 95 -7.81 1.02 20.62
N ILE A 96 -8.07 1.25 19.32
CA ILE A 96 -9.40 1.57 18.80
C ILE A 96 -10.36 0.36 18.94
N LEU A 97 -9.87 -0.86 18.72
CA LEU A 97 -10.65 -2.08 18.93
C LEU A 97 -10.92 -2.33 20.43
N LYS A 98 -9.94 -2.11 21.30
CA LYS A 98 -10.03 -2.35 22.75
C LYS A 98 -10.93 -1.34 23.47
N SER A 99 -10.92 -0.08 23.05
CA SER A 99 -11.85 0.96 23.53
C SER A 99 -13.30 0.73 23.07
N THR A 100 -13.51 -0.02 21.98
CA THR A 100 -14.86 -0.33 21.48
C THR A 100 -15.53 -1.48 22.23
N VAL A 101 -14.76 -2.38 22.85
CA VAL A 101 -15.32 -3.58 23.51
C VAL A 101 -15.64 -3.40 25.00
N SER A 102 -15.19 -2.31 25.63
CA SER A 102 -15.41 -2.06 27.07
C SER A 102 -16.66 -1.24 27.41
N SER A 103 -17.42 -0.75 26.41
CA SER A 103 -18.66 0.00 26.68
C SER A 103 -19.86 -0.80 26.18
N ASN A 104 -20.46 -1.50 27.13
CA ASN A 104 -21.65 -2.32 26.97
C ASN A 104 -22.87 -1.40 26.76
N ASP A 105 -23.12 -0.95 25.53
CA ASP A 105 -24.41 -0.37 25.17
C ASP A 105 -24.74 -0.60 23.69
N LYS A 106 -25.90 -1.23 23.47
CA LYS A 106 -26.38 -1.71 22.18
C LYS A 106 -26.70 -0.53 21.26
N LYS A 107 -25.73 -0.03 20.49
CA LYS A 107 -25.96 1.03 19.50
C LYS A 107 -25.68 0.55 18.08
N THR A 108 -26.77 0.50 17.31
CA THR A 108 -26.88 0.13 15.91
C THR A 108 -25.96 0.99 15.01
N LYS A 109 -24.70 0.59 14.86
CA LYS A 109 -23.77 1.22 13.90
C LYS A 109 -24.22 0.90 12.47
N GLY A 110 -24.70 1.94 11.79
CA GLY A 110 -25.05 1.88 10.38
C GLY A 110 -23.84 1.63 9.47
N ARG A 111 -24.12 1.38 8.20
CA ARG A 111 -23.16 0.96 7.14
C ARG A 111 -21.89 1.80 6.98
N THR A 112 -21.85 3.02 7.49
CA THR A 112 -20.76 3.98 7.29
C THR A 112 -19.87 4.15 8.53
N GLY A 113 -20.22 3.51 9.66
CA GLY A 113 -19.46 3.62 10.91
C GLY A 113 -19.70 4.93 11.69
N TRP A 114 -20.51 5.85 11.17
CA TRP A 114 -20.93 7.09 11.85
C TRP A 114 -22.29 6.92 12.52
N PRO A 115 -22.57 7.63 13.64
CA PRO A 115 -23.90 7.66 14.25
C PRO A 115 -24.95 8.15 13.25
N GLN A 116 -26.11 7.48 13.16
CA GLN A 116 -27.13 7.76 12.13
C GLN A 116 -27.57 9.23 12.06
N HIS A 117 -27.62 9.94 13.20
CA HIS A 117 -28.02 11.34 13.25
C HIS A 117 -27.00 12.29 12.61
N VAL A 118 -25.70 11.94 12.59
CA VAL A 118 -24.64 12.76 11.97
C VAL A 118 -24.79 12.78 10.45
N TRP A 119 -25.20 11.67 9.85
CA TRP A 119 -25.44 11.59 8.40
C TRP A 119 -26.76 12.24 7.98
N ALA A 120 -27.77 12.26 8.85
CA ALA A 120 -29.09 12.80 8.54
C ALA A 120 -29.09 14.34 8.40
N LEU A 121 -28.12 15.04 9.00
CA LEU A 121 -28.03 16.50 8.95
C LEU A 121 -27.55 17.05 7.60
N GLU A 122 -26.94 16.23 6.75
CA GLU A 122 -26.40 16.64 5.45
C GLU A 122 -27.40 16.50 4.29
N LEU A 123 -28.69 16.31 4.59
CA LEU A 123 -29.76 16.20 3.61
C LEU A 123 -30.77 17.38 3.68
N LYS A 124 -30.36 18.53 4.23
CA LYS A 124 -31.21 19.72 4.28
C LYS A 124 -30.48 20.94 3.68
N GLN A 125 -30.52 21.03 2.36
CA GLN A 125 -30.59 22.27 1.57
C GLN A 125 -31.59 22.05 0.46
#